data_AF-A0A4U1BMA4-F1
#
_entry.id   AF-A0A4U1BMA4-F1
#
_cell.length_a   1.000
_cell.length_b   1.000
_cell.length_c   1.000
_cell.angle_alpha   90.00
_cell.angle_beta   90.00
_cell.angle_gamma   90.00
#
_symmetry.space_group_name_H-M   'P 1'
#
loop_
_entity.id
_entity.type
_entity.pdbx_description
1 polymer ?
#
loop_
_entity_poly.entity_id
_entity_poly.type
_entity_poly.pdbx_seq_one_letter_code
_entity_poly.pdbx_strand_id
1 'polypeptide(L)' 'MKSVRTTVSLPSEQHQALQRLADENGLSISWMVRQAVGEFLANNHDFKPITKKNTPGCDGGDMN' A
#
# COMPACT_ATOMS: atom_id res chain seq x y z
N MET A 1 -5.57 -23.46 -2.44
CA MET A 1 -4.57 -22.45 -2.03
C MET A 1 -4.87 -22.00 -0.61
N LYS A 2 -3.87 -21.90 0.27
CA LYS A 2 -4.07 -21.39 1.65
C LYS A 2 -4.10 -19.86 1.60
N SER A 3 -5.15 -19.24 2.13
CA SER A 3 -5.24 -17.79 2.25
C SER A 3 -4.50 -17.33 3.50
N VAL A 4 -3.59 -16.37 3.37
CA VAL A 4 -2.90 -15.73 4.50
C VAL A 4 -3.64 -14.44 4.85
N ARG A 5 -3.88 -14.21 6.14
CA ARG A 5 -4.47 -12.95 6.61
C ARG A 5 -3.37 -11.88 6.68
N THR A 6 -3.58 -10.79 5.96
CA THR A 6 -2.69 -9.62 5.97
C THR A 6 -3.47 -8.41 6.48
N THR A 7 -2.91 -7.69 7.44
CA THR A 7 -3.47 -6.43 7.94
C THR A 7 -2.61 -5.29 7.39
N VAL A 8 -3.26 -4.31 6.77
CA VAL A 8 -2.61 -3.11 6.24
C VAL A 8 -3.37 -1.88 6.73
N SER A 9 -2.65 -0.78 6.93
CA SER A 9 -3.26 0.51 7.24
C SER A 9 -3.36 1.33 5.96
N LEU A 10 -4.56 1.87 5.69
CA LEU A 10 -4.80 2.80 4.59
C LEU A 10 -5.12 4.18 5.16
N PRO A 11 -4.75 5.27 4.47
CA PRO A 11 -5.31 6.59 4.75
C PRO A 11 -6.84 6.54 4.75
N SER A 12 -7.46 7.32 5.62
CA SER A 12 -8.92 7.34 5.80
C SER A 12 -9.67 7.62 4.49
N GLU A 13 -9.18 8.57 3.71
CA GLU A 13 -9.76 8.93 2.40
C GLU A 13 -9.74 7.76 1.41
N GLN A 14 -8.62 7.03 1.34
CA GLN A 14 -8.50 5.84 0.47
C GLN A 14 -9.42 4.72 0.93
N HIS A 15 -9.51 4.49 2.24
CA HIS A 15 -10.43 3.51 2.80
C HIS A 15 -11.89 3.87 2.48
N GLN A 16 -12.29 5.14 2.62
CA GLN A 16 -13.64 5.59 2.29
C GLN A 16 -13.95 5.45 0.80
N ALA A 17 -13.01 5.80 -0.08
CA ALA A 17 -13.18 5.61 -1.52
C ALA A 17 -13.35 4.13 -1.88
N LEU A 18 -12.54 3.24 -1.31
CA LEU A 18 -12.68 1.79 -1.49
C LEU A 18 -14.01 1.26 -0.93
N GLN A 19 -14.45 1.76 0.22
CA GLN A 19 -15.73 1.36 0.81
C GLN A 19 -16.90 1.67 -0.12
N ARG A 20 -16.94 2.89 -0.68
CA ARG A 20 -18.00 3.30 -1.63
C ARG A 20 -18.04 2.40 -2.86
N LEU A 21 -16.89 2.14 -3.47
CA LEU A 21 -16.80 1.26 -4.63
C LEU A 21 -17.23 -0.17 -4.31
N ALA A 22 -16.87 -0.67 -3.12
CA ALA A 22 -17.28 -1.97 -2.66
C ALA A 22 -18.81 -2.04 -2.50
N ASP A 23 -19.41 -1.04 -1.87
CA ASP A 23 -20.85 -0.97 -1.64
C ASP A 23 -21.64 -0.84 -2.95
N GLU A 24 -21.19 0.00 -3.88
CA GLU A 24 -21.81 0.20 -5.20
C GLU A 24 -21.84 -1.09 -6.05
N ASN A 25 -20.86 -1.97 -5.87
CA ASN A 25 -20.71 -3.20 -6.65
C ASN A 25 -21.13 -4.47 -5.86
N GLY A 26 -21.59 -4.33 -4.61
CA GLY A 26 -21.96 -5.47 -3.75
C GLY A 26 -20.78 -6.36 -3.34
N LEU A 27 -19.60 -5.76 -3.21
CA LEU A 27 -18.33 -6.44 -2.92
C LEU A 27 -17.80 -6.07 -1.53
N SER A 28 -16.74 -6.74 -1.09
CA SER A 28 -16.01 -6.37 0.12
C SER A 28 -14.70 -5.66 -0.24
N ILE A 29 -14.26 -4.74 0.61
CA ILE A 29 -12.92 -4.11 0.49
C ILE A 29 -11.83 -5.19 0.35
N SER A 30 -11.93 -6.27 1.13
CA SER A 30 -10.97 -7.39 1.05
C SER A 30 -10.97 -8.10 -0.30
N TRP A 31 -12.09 -8.12 -1.03
CA TRP A 31 -12.12 -8.63 -2.41
C TRP A 31 -11.42 -7.66 -3.36
N MET A 32 -11.71 -6.36 -3.27
CA MET A 32 -11.08 -5.34 -4.11
C MET A 32 -9.56 -5.32 -3.95
N VAL A 33 -9.08 -5.35 -2.70
CA VAL A 33 -7.64 -5.38 -2.40
C VAL A 33 -6.99 -6.62 -3.00
N ARG A 34 -7.66 -7.80 -2.98
CA ARG A 34 -7.13 -9.01 -3.61
C ARG A 34 -6.99 -8.87 -5.13
N GLN A 35 -7.97 -8.28 -5.81
CA GLN A 35 -7.90 -8.03 -7.24
C GLN A 35 -6.78 -7.04 -7.58
N ALA A 36 -6.73 -5.90 -6.86
CA ALA A 36 -5.70 -4.89 -7.07
C ALA A 36 -4.29 -5.43 -6.85
N VAL A 37 -4.09 -6.27 -5.83
CA VAL A 37 -2.80 -6.95 -5.60
C VAL A 37 -2.47 -7.92 -6.72
N GLY A 38 -3.45 -8.70 -7.18
CA GLY A 38 -3.27 -9.63 -8.30
C GLY A 38 -2.86 -8.92 -9.60
N GLU A 39 -3.60 -7.87 -9.96
CA GLU A 39 -3.31 -7.04 -11.14
C GLU A 39 -1.95 -6.35 -11.03
N PHE A 40 -1.63 -5.81 -9.84
CA PHE A 40 -0.32 -5.19 -9.61
C PHE A 40 0.82 -6.19 -9.83
N LEU A 41 0.72 -7.39 -9.27
CA LEU A 41 1.75 -8.43 -9.41
C LEU A 41 1.85 -8.99 -10.84
N ALA A 42 0.75 -9.05 -11.57
CA ALA A 42 0.74 -9.49 -12.97
C ALA A 42 1.40 -8.47 -13.90
N ASN A 43 1.29 -7.17 -13.61
CA ASN A 43 1.81 -6.11 -14.46
C ASN A 43 3.21 -5.62 -14.07
N ASN A 44 3.70 -5.93 -12.87
CA ASN A 44 4.93 -5.35 -12.31
C ASN A 44 5.94 -6.43 -11.88
N HIS A 45 6.41 -7.25 -12.82
CA HIS A 45 7.43 -8.27 -12.54
C HIS A 45 8.80 -7.67 -12.14
N ASP A 46 9.17 -6.52 -12.69
CA ASP A 46 10.43 -5.81 -12.43
C ASP A 46 10.25 -4.59 -11.51
N PHE A 47 9.42 -4.71 -10.48
CA PHE A 47 9.18 -3.60 -9.56
C PHE A 47 10.48 -3.15 -8.87
N LYS A 48 10.93 -1.93 -9.18
CA LYS A 48 12.06 -1.28 -8.49
C LYS A 48 11.52 -0.38 -7.39
N PRO A 49 11.68 -0.74 -6.11
CA PRO A 49 11.20 0.10 -5.02
C PRO A 49 11.87 1.46 -5.07
N ILE A 50 11.09 2.51 -4.80
CA ILE A 50 11.63 3.86 -4.64
C ILE A 50 12.43 3.84 -3.33
N THR A 51 13.73 3.56 -3.42
CA THR A 51 14.65 3.76 -2.31
C THR A 51 14.61 5.24 -1.97
N LYS A 52 14.00 5.58 -0.82
CA LYS A 52 14.18 6.90 -0.22
C LYS A 52 15.69 7.08 -0.08
N LYS A 53 16.29 8.01 -0.84
CA LYS A 53 17.66 8.43 -0.55
C LYS A 53 17.62 8.96 0.89
N ASN A 54 18.28 8.27 1.82
CA ASN A 54 18.62 8.86 3.11
C ASN A 54 19.32 10.18 2.80
N THR A 55 18.69 11.31 3.12
CA THR A 55 19.40 12.57 3.20
C THR A 55 20.37 12.44 4.37
N PRO A 56 21.69 12.41 4.17
CA PRO A 56 22.64 12.51 5.26
C PRO A 56 22.66 13.99 5.65
N GLY A 57 21.90 14.32 6.68
CA GLY A 57 21.75 15.68 7.20
C GLY A 57 21.59 15.66 8.71
N CYS A 58 22.32 14.78 9.38
CA CYS A 58 22.58 14.87 10.82
C CYS A 58 24.09 14.82 10.98
N ASP A 59 24.77 15.83 10.46
CA ASP A 59 26.14 16.12 10.86
C ASP A 59 26.03 16.86 12.20
N GLY A 60 26.34 16.12 13.26
CA GLY A 60 26.56 16.71 14.57
C GLY A 60 27.74 17.66 14.47
N GLY A 61 27.48 18.95 14.67
CA GLY A 61 28.50 19.96 14.94
C GLY A 61 28.42 20.34 16.41
N ASP A 62 29.39 19.84 17.15
CA ASP A 62 29.75 20.14 18.53
C ASP A 62 29.80 21.65 18.93
N MET A 63 29.55 21.89 20.22
CA MET A 63 30.13 22.94 21.10
C MET A 63 29.76 24.42 20.88
N ASN A 64 28.95 24.99 21.80
CA ASN A 64 29.40 25.79 22.95
C ASN A 64 28.20 26.34 23.76
#